data_AF-A0A0B2BYR4-F1
#
_entry.id   AF-A0A0B2BYR4-F1
#
_cell.length_a   1.000
_cell.length_b   1.000
_cell.length_c   1.000
_cell.angle_alpha   90.00
_cell.angle_beta   90.00
_cell.angle_gamma   90.00
#
_symmetry.space_group_name_H-M   'P 1'
#
loop_
_entity.id
_entity.type
_entity.pdbx_description
1 polymer ?
#
loop_
_entity_poly.entity_id
_entity_poly.type
_entity_poly.pdbx_seq_one_letter_code
_entity_poly.pdbx_strand_id
1 'polypeptide(L)'
;MVSLGIARCDRVFTVDKKIRMVDWSDILLEQWSDEGRRSPGWVLKTLACDFVAYAFAPSRRCFLLPGAPLQRAWRQNGRGWIQEYGQRRALNPGYATASVPVPIDALMPAISQAMVISV
;
A
#
# COMPACT_ATOMS: atom_id res chain seq x y z
N MET A 1 -19.74 -15.93 12.15
CA MET A 1 -20.12 -14.53 11.90
C MET A 1 -19.46 -13.70 12.99
N VAL A 2 -18.32 -13.05 12.71
CA VAL A 2 -17.71 -12.14 13.69
C VAL A 2 -18.31 -10.77 13.44
N SER A 3 -19.30 -10.41 14.24
CA SER A 3 -19.83 -9.05 14.29
C SER A 3 -18.81 -8.19 15.02
N LEU A 4 -17.95 -7.48 14.28
CA LEU A 4 -17.20 -6.37 14.87
C LEU A 4 -18.21 -5.25 15.15
N GLY A 5 -18.68 -5.16 16.39
CA GLY A 5 -19.37 -3.97 16.87
C GLY A 5 -18.43 -2.78 16.72
N ILE A 6 -18.73 -1.87 15.81
CA ILE A 6 -18.02 -0.60 15.71
C ILE A 6 -18.37 0.18 16.99
N ALA A 7 -17.42 0.27 17.92
CA ALA A 7 -17.51 1.22 19.02
C ALA A 7 -17.65 2.61 18.40
N ARG A 8 -18.72 3.34 18.75
CA ARG A 8 -18.91 4.71 18.30
C ARG A 8 -17.85 5.58 18.97
N CYS A 9 -16.81 5.94 18.23
CA CYS A 9 -15.88 6.99 18.61
C CYS A 9 -16.09 8.18 17.68
N ASP A 10 -16.08 9.40 18.20
CA ASP A 10 -16.20 10.64 17.41
C ASP A 10 -14.94 10.95 16.58
N ARG A 11 -14.10 9.95 16.32
CA ARG A 11 -12.88 10.07 15.55
C ARG A 11 -13.18 9.98 14.06
N VAL A 12 -12.72 10.99 13.33
CA VAL A 12 -12.70 10.96 11.87
C VAL A 12 -11.43 10.27 11.41
N PHE A 13 -11.57 9.33 10.48
CA PHE A 13 -10.46 8.74 9.74
C PHE A 13 -10.50 9.19 8.29
N THR A 14 -9.32 9.51 7.77
CA THR A 14 -9.10 9.97 6.40
C THR A 14 -8.62 8.81 5.53
N VAL A 15 -9.14 8.72 4.30
CA VAL A 15 -8.89 7.59 3.41
C VAL A 15 -8.55 8.09 2.00
N ASP A 16 -7.39 7.67 1.46
CA ASP A 16 -7.06 7.83 0.03
C ASP A 16 -7.50 6.60 -0.76
N LYS A 17 -7.90 6.77 -2.03
CA LYS A 17 -8.43 5.67 -2.86
C LYS A 17 -7.47 5.34 -4.00
N LYS A 18 -7.20 4.04 -4.17
CA LYS A 18 -6.53 3.46 -5.35
C LYS A 18 -7.44 2.40 -5.97
N ILE A 19 -7.61 2.43 -7.29
CA ILE A 19 -8.46 1.47 -8.00
C ILE A 19 -7.66 0.86 -9.15
N ARG A 20 -7.72 -0.47 -9.27
CA ARG A 20 -7.28 -1.20 -10.47
C ARG A 20 -8.48 -1.78 -11.20
N MET A 21 -8.45 -1.70 -12.53
CA MET A 21 -9.51 -2.17 -13.43
C MET A 21 -9.39 -3.65 -13.80
N VAL A 22 -8.39 -4.33 -13.25
CA VAL A 22 -8.11 -5.76 -13.44
C VAL A 22 -7.84 -6.34 -12.06
N ASP A 23 -8.28 -7.57 -11.81
CA ASP A 23 -7.96 -8.29 -10.58
C ASP A 23 -6.52 -8.82 -10.65
N TRP A 24 -5.71 -8.45 -9.65
CA TRP A 24 -4.36 -8.94 -9.51
C TRP A 24 -4.20 -9.66 -8.17
N SER A 25 -3.22 -10.55 -8.11
CA SER A 25 -2.79 -11.19 -6.86
C SER A 25 -1.81 -10.31 -6.05
N ASP A 26 -1.49 -9.11 -6.55
CA ASP A 26 -0.56 -8.15 -5.93
C ASP A 26 -1.18 -6.77 -5.68
N ILE A 27 -0.57 -6.04 -4.73
CA ILE A 27 -0.76 -4.60 -4.55
C ILE A 27 0.49 -3.88 -5.06
N LEU A 28 0.30 -2.94 -5.99
CA LEU A 28 1.39 -2.09 -6.48
C LEU A 28 1.74 -1.03 -5.45
N LEU A 29 2.83 -1.23 -4.71
CA LEU A 29 3.37 -0.27 -3.76
C LEU A 29 4.27 0.74 -4.50
N GLU A 30 3.82 1.99 -4.61
CA GLU A 30 4.57 3.03 -5.33
C GLU A 30 5.76 3.50 -4.50
N GLN A 31 6.95 3.18 -5.00
CA GLN A 31 8.21 3.66 -4.44
C GLN A 31 8.52 5.08 -4.91
N TRP A 32 8.28 5.38 -6.18
CA TRP A 32 8.59 6.68 -6.78
C TRP A 32 7.37 7.22 -7.53
N SER A 33 6.93 8.44 -7.18
CA SER A 33 5.92 9.18 -7.95
C SER A 33 6.56 9.90 -9.15
N ASP A 34 7.86 10.17 -9.09
CA ASP A 34 8.71 10.58 -10.20
C ASP A 34 10.10 9.98 -9.94
N GLU A 35 10.42 8.90 -10.66
CA GLU A 35 11.67 8.17 -10.49
C GLU A 35 12.89 9.00 -10.89
N GLY A 36 12.79 9.79 -11.96
CA GLY A 36 13.89 10.62 -12.45
C GLY A 36 14.28 11.70 -11.44
N ARG A 37 13.28 12.28 -10.76
CA ARG A 37 13.50 13.28 -9.70
C ARG A 37 13.64 12.68 -8.30
N ARG A 38 13.52 11.35 -8.16
CA ARG A 38 13.47 10.65 -6.87
C ARG A 38 12.39 11.19 -5.92
N SER A 39 11.23 11.56 -6.48
CA SER A 39 10.09 12.00 -5.68
C SER A 39 9.43 10.78 -5.01
N PRO A 40 9.32 10.73 -3.68
CA PRO A 40 8.86 9.56 -2.97
C PRO A 40 7.39 9.25 -3.29
N GLY A 41 7.13 7.99 -3.63
CA GLY A 41 5.78 7.47 -3.80
C GLY A 41 5.05 7.27 -2.47
N TRP A 42 3.79 6.87 -2.55
CA TRP A 42 2.91 6.81 -1.38
C TRP A 42 3.34 5.80 -0.31
N VAL A 43 4.17 4.80 -0.63
CA VAL A 43 4.72 3.89 0.39
C VAL A 43 5.89 4.48 1.18
N LEU A 44 6.51 5.56 0.68
CA LEU A 44 7.68 6.22 1.29
C LEU A 44 7.36 7.58 1.90
N LYS A 45 6.47 8.36 1.28
CA LYS A 45 6.15 9.73 1.73
C LYS A 45 5.20 9.71 2.93
N THR A 46 5.20 10.77 3.75
CA THR A 46 4.16 10.93 4.77
C THR A 46 2.78 10.99 4.12
N LEU A 47 1.88 10.10 4.52
CA LEU A 47 0.51 10.07 4.00
C LEU A 47 -0.33 11.16 4.67
N ALA A 48 -1.15 11.85 3.88
CA ALA A 48 -2.18 12.77 4.37
C ALA A 48 -3.48 12.04 4.74
N CYS A 49 -3.42 10.71 4.86
CA CYS A 49 -4.55 9.85 5.20
C CYS A 49 -4.15 8.80 6.22
N ASP A 50 -5.12 8.32 7.00
CA ASP A 50 -4.95 7.23 7.95
C ASP A 50 -4.91 5.87 7.24
N PHE A 51 -5.70 5.72 6.17
CA PHE A 51 -5.81 4.48 5.40
C PHE A 51 -5.74 4.71 3.89
N VAL A 52 -5.28 3.69 3.18
CA VAL A 52 -5.41 3.60 1.72
C VAL A 52 -6.44 2.52 1.39
N ALA A 53 -7.55 2.90 0.77
CA ALA A 53 -8.53 1.99 0.21
C ALA A 53 -8.06 1.53 -1.18
N TYR A 54 -7.55 0.31 -1.28
CA TYR A 54 -7.06 -0.29 -2.52
C TYR A 54 -8.08 -1.28 -3.07
N ALA A 55 -8.73 -0.92 -4.17
CA ALA A 55 -9.84 -1.66 -4.74
C ALA A 55 -9.50 -2.29 -6.09
N PHE A 56 -10.00 -3.50 -6.31
CA PHE A 56 -10.11 -4.11 -7.62
C PHE A 56 -11.57 -3.99 -8.09
N ALA A 57 -11.79 -3.23 -9.16
CA ALA A 57 -13.13 -2.94 -9.65
C ALA A 57 -13.93 -4.18 -10.10
N PRO A 58 -13.34 -5.14 -10.86
CA PRO A 58 -14.08 -6.31 -11.34
C PRO A 58 -14.63 -7.19 -10.22
N SER A 59 -13.77 -7.62 -9.30
CA SER A 59 -14.17 -8.45 -8.15
C SER A 59 -14.94 -7.70 -7.05
N ARG A 60 -15.00 -6.36 -7.11
CA ARG A 60 -15.52 -5.50 -6.04
C ARG A 60 -14.83 -5.74 -4.69
N ARG A 61 -13.58 -6.20 -4.73
CA ARG A 61 -12.77 -6.44 -3.54
C ARG A 61 -11.99 -5.17 -3.18
N CYS A 62 -12.07 -4.76 -1.93
CA CYS A 62 -11.37 -3.59 -1.42
C CYS A 62 -10.56 -3.95 -0.16
N PHE A 63 -9.29 -3.58 -0.14
CA PHE A 63 -8.41 -3.68 1.01
C PHE A 63 -8.33 -2.31 1.67
N LEU A 64 -8.61 -2.24 2.96
CA LEU A 64 -8.39 -1.04 3.75
C LEU A 64 -7.03 -1.15 4.44
N LEU A 65 -6.00 -0.53 3.84
CA LEU A 65 -4.61 -0.66 4.27
C LEU A 65 -4.28 0.43 5.31
N PRO A 66 -3.85 0.10 6.53
CA PRO A 66 -3.47 1.08 7.54
C PRO A 66 -2.11 1.72 7.18
N GLY A 67 -2.07 3.05 7.04
CA GLY A 67 -0.93 3.78 6.49
C GLY A 67 0.38 3.55 7.24
N ALA A 68 0.40 3.80 8.56
CA ALA A 68 1.63 3.66 9.35
C ALA A 68 2.17 2.22 9.42
N PRO A 69 1.34 1.18 9.69
CA PRO A 69 1.80 -0.21 9.61
C PRO A 69 2.28 -0.61 8.22
N LEU A 70 1.61 -0.20 7.15
CA LEU A 70 2.05 -0.46 5.77
C LEU A 70 3.45 0.14 5.49
N GLN A 71 3.69 1.38 5.90
CA GLN A 71 5.00 2.02 5.72
C GLN A 71 6.09 1.38 6.60
N ARG A 72 5.74 0.86 7.78
CA ARG A 72 6.68 0.06 8.58
C ARG A 72 6.99 -1.28 7.90
N ALA A 73 5.99 -1.97 7.36
CA ALA A 73 6.20 -3.20 6.59
C ALA A 73 7.12 -2.97 5.39
N TRP A 74 6.93 -1.86 4.68
CA TRP A 74 7.83 -1.45 3.60
C TRP A 74 9.26 -1.19 4.07
N ARG A 75 9.46 -0.47 5.17
CA ARG A 75 10.81 -0.24 5.72
C ARG A 75 11.54 -1.53 6.10
N GLN A 76 10.79 -2.53 6.57
CA GLN A 76 11.35 -3.83 6.98
C GLN A 76 11.66 -4.75 5.80
N ASN A 77 10.82 -4.75 4.75
CA ASN A 77 10.86 -5.77 3.69
C ASN A 77 11.14 -5.22 2.29
N GLY A 78 11.00 -3.91 2.09
CA GLY A 78 10.94 -3.28 0.76
C GLY A 78 12.18 -3.52 -0.10
N ARG A 79 13.38 -3.58 0.50
CA ARG A 79 14.59 -3.94 -0.25
C ARG A 79 14.53 -5.37 -0.80
N GLY A 80 14.05 -6.31 0.00
CA GLY A 80 13.86 -7.71 -0.42
C GLY A 80 12.79 -7.81 -1.51
N TRP A 81 11.66 -7.13 -1.33
CA TRP A 81 10.59 -7.10 -2.34
C TRP A 81 11.02 -6.49 -3.68
N ILE A 82 11.87 -5.45 -3.67
CA ILE A 82 12.44 -4.90 -4.91
C ILE A 82 13.30 -5.94 -5.63
N GLN A 83 14.10 -6.72 -4.88
CA GLN A 83 14.95 -7.76 -5.45
C GLN A 83 14.15 -8.95 -5.97
N GLU A 84 13.12 -9.36 -5.25
CA GLU A 84 12.33 -10.57 -5.53
C GLU A 84 11.24 -10.35 -6.58
N TYR A 85 10.45 -9.26 -6.45
CA TYR A 85 9.29 -8.99 -7.31
C TYR A 85 9.60 -7.97 -8.42
N GLY A 86 10.75 -7.30 -8.34
CA GLY A 86 11.17 -6.28 -9.28
C GLY A 86 10.36 -4.99 -9.16
N GLN A 87 10.58 -4.10 -10.13
CA GLN A 87 9.84 -2.84 -10.25
C GLN A 87 9.04 -2.80 -11.55
N ARG A 88 7.83 -2.26 -11.48
CA ARG A 88 6.99 -1.90 -12.61
C ARG A 88 6.99 -0.39 -12.78
N ARG A 89 7.39 0.05 -13.97
CA ARG A 89 7.41 1.48 -14.33
C ARG A 89 6.21 1.80 -15.18
N ALA A 90 5.57 2.94 -14.91
CA ALA A 90 4.58 3.52 -15.80
C ALA A 90 5.12 4.84 -16.35
N LEU A 91 5.13 4.97 -17.67
CA LEU A 91 5.60 6.17 -18.36
C LEU A 91 4.43 7.14 -18.48
N ASN A 92 4.58 8.32 -17.88
CA ASN A 92 3.65 9.43 -17.97
C ASN A 92 4.28 10.55 -18.82
N PRO A 93 3.49 11.51 -19.32
CA PRO A 93 4.05 12.68 -20.00
C PRO A 93 5.03 13.44 -19.09
N GLY A 94 6.33 13.32 -19.37
CA GLY A 94 7.41 14.04 -18.67
C GLY A 94 7.97 13.39 -17.40
N TYR A 95 7.44 12.25 -16.94
CA TYR A 95 7.97 11.53 -15.77
C TYR A 95 7.61 10.04 -15.78
N ALA A 96 8.32 9.24 -15.00
CA ALA A 96 8.02 7.83 -14.79
C ALA A 96 7.68 7.58 -13.32
N THR A 97 6.62 6.82 -13.04
CA THR A 97 6.37 6.28 -11.69
C THR A 97 6.97 4.88 -11.60
N ALA A 98 7.40 4.48 -10.42
CA ALA A 98 7.92 3.14 -10.17
C ALA A 98 7.24 2.52 -8.95
N SER A 99 6.71 1.32 -9.14
CA SER A 99 6.01 0.56 -8.11
C SER A 99 6.57 -0.86 -8.00
N VAL A 100 6.43 -1.48 -6.83
CA VAL A 100 6.77 -2.89 -6.61
C VAL A 100 5.46 -3.68 -6.47
N PRO A 101 5.21 -4.71 -7.30
CA PRO A 101 4.03 -5.55 -7.20
C PRO A 101 4.20 -6.57 -6.07
N VAL A 102 3.78 -6.22 -4.86
CA VAL A 102 3.93 -7.12 -3.70
C VAL A 102 2.71 -8.05 -3.64
N PRO A 103 2.90 -9.38 -3.66
CA PRO A 103 1.81 -10.34 -3.51
C PRO A 103 0.97 -10.08 -2.25
N ILE A 104 -0.35 -10.21 -2.35
CA ILE A 104 -1.28 -9.92 -1.24
C ILE A 104 -1.02 -10.84 -0.05
N ASP A 105 -0.69 -12.11 -0.31
CA ASP A 105 -0.35 -13.12 0.69
C ASP A 105 1.00 -12.87 1.38
N ALA A 106 1.92 -12.15 0.76
CA ALA A 106 3.13 -11.64 1.40
C ALA A 106 2.88 -10.32 2.15
N LEU A 107 2.09 -9.43 1.56
CA LEU A 107 1.87 -8.08 2.08
C LEU A 107 1.03 -8.08 3.37
N MET A 108 -0.08 -8.81 3.40
CA MET A 108 -1.02 -8.75 4.52
C MET A 108 -0.39 -9.26 5.84
N PRO A 109 0.35 -10.39 5.86
CA PRO A 109 1.10 -10.80 7.05
C PRO A 109 2.19 -9.79 7.44
N ALA A 110 2.91 -9.22 6.47
CA ALA A 110 3.95 -8.23 6.75
C ALA A 110 3.39 -6.97 7.41
N ILE A 111 2.22 -6.49 6.98
CA ILE A 111 1.50 -5.38 7.64
C ILE A 111 1.13 -5.76 9.08
N SER A 112 0.58 -6.96 9.29
CA SER A 112 0.21 -7.44 10.62
C SER A 112 1.42 -7.54 11.55
N GLN A 113 2.54 -8.10 11.08
CA GLN A 113 3.78 -8.16 11.85
C GLN A 113 4.35 -6.76 12.14
N ALA A 114 4.21 -5.83 11.19
CA ALA A 114 4.58 -4.44 11.36
C ALA A 114 3.67 -3.67 12.35
N MET A 115 2.65 -4.30 12.93
CA MET A 115 1.90 -3.73 14.06
C MET A 115 2.46 -4.16 15.43
N VAL A 116 3.33 -5.19 15.48
CA VAL A 116 3.95 -5.66 16.71
C VAL A 116 5.25 -4.91 16.98
N ILE A 117 5.36 -4.28 18.15
CA ILE A 117 6.57 -3.61 18.61
C ILE A 117 7.17 -4.47 19.72
N SER A 118 8.36 -5.00 19.46
CA SER A 118 9.19 -5.69 20.44
C SER A 118 10.40 -4.81 20.76
N VAL A 119 10.71 -4.67 22.05
CA VAL A 119 11.93 -4.04 22.58
C VAL A 119 13.05 -5.05 22.72
#